data_AF-A0A2E6D790-F1
#
_entry.id   AF-A0A2E6D790-F1
#
_cell.length_a   1.000
_cell.length_b   1.000
_cell.length_c   1.000
_cell.angle_alpha   90.00
_cell.angle_beta   90.00
_cell.angle_gamma   90.00
#
_symmetry.space_group_name_H-M   'P 1'
#
loop_
_entity.id
_entity.type
_entity.pdbx_description
1 polymer ?
#
loop_
_entity_poly.entity_id
_entity_poly.type
_entity_poly.pdbx_seq_one_letter_code
_entity_poly.pdbx_strand_id
1 'polypeptide(L)'
;MPTFRHPPSPLCLILLGLGAACAATAQEPSPSPDGASAPFGLLDNGDLQEAYEGNDPRRRQMIPWWRLEGEARVVSESEVRFLETPPGSTASQPLPAYGPLASGLQVVGVVHGMGSVEIRDGAGGVFERTVGAPDGREEFVILGSEIELAWGRQLQPRLVLALSPAGASPARWAGMQAWVPLPCPSEADLRRAVVERLNHVFGAWLELGRPPGSPFVQRAFDVVTGEHPRLANGQISEFPGGYFPLFSFLLGALEWEDNPEWRTAFESFLGAYLEHCLDESTHLPRRWMSSEQRPDGERFREIAAELEFLLDTSQAPDGVLSRELTARALAAAHAMGGAILERGILPDGSVVASYRAVDGAINLATNPLRRLDVPAQLARLGALVEDPAMELAARNALVAFEFTHHWPGDWHDVDPGFDDDFGHYGARAVTMLEAFPGDAGMGALVDEGWAHYRDMWHDGLRLGGSVAADQVRCWKLMLQRARQKPSLAGELQPLLSAAMRAHFKAQQYRNGAFGDVTFLAFDPKTGIQVGDLPGVPSNLLLGLALCYGEPGTLPDDRVRAMAATLLLTSDQHYRRDHGYLLGQREALQFNSAGGGLRLCPALITWLERLDGSGR
;
A
#
# COMPACT_ATOMS: atom_id res chain seq x y z
N MET A 1 -11.27 4.70 -82.20
CA MET A 1 -9.88 5.02 -82.57
C MET A 1 -9.42 6.18 -81.72
N PRO A 2 -8.17 6.22 -81.19
CA PRO A 2 -7.23 5.14 -80.80
C PRO A 2 -6.94 5.22 -79.27
N THR A 3 -6.51 4.21 -78.48
CA THR A 3 -5.43 3.19 -78.50
C THR A 3 -3.98 3.69 -78.35
N PHE A 4 -3.38 3.36 -77.19
CA PHE A 4 -2.05 2.75 -76.97
C PHE A 4 -0.74 3.47 -77.41
N ARG A 5 0.21 3.67 -76.47
CA ARG A 5 1.56 3.02 -76.32
C ARG A 5 2.70 3.94 -75.77
N HIS A 6 3.16 3.59 -74.55
CA HIS A 6 4.54 3.38 -74.01
C HIS A 6 5.78 4.23 -74.44
N PRO A 7 6.89 4.29 -73.64
CA PRO A 7 7.22 3.58 -72.37
C PRO A 7 7.78 4.47 -71.22
N PRO A 8 7.97 3.96 -69.99
CA PRO A 8 8.98 4.45 -69.06
C PRO A 8 10.30 3.67 -69.25
N SER A 9 11.43 4.37 -69.11
CA SER A 9 12.77 3.78 -68.98
C SER A 9 13.56 4.54 -67.90
N PRO A 10 14.63 3.97 -67.36
CA PRO A 10 14.71 3.58 -65.96
C PRO A 10 15.76 4.42 -65.20
N LEU A 11 15.97 4.09 -63.92
CA LEU A 11 16.99 4.63 -63.00
C LEU A 11 16.62 5.92 -62.25
N CYS A 12 16.07 5.75 -61.04
CA CYS A 12 16.90 5.84 -59.84
C CYS A 12 16.12 5.29 -58.64
N LEU A 13 16.28 3.99 -58.40
CA LEU A 13 16.16 3.40 -57.08
C LEU A 13 17.30 3.94 -56.19
N ILE A 14 17.11 3.86 -54.88
CA ILE A 14 17.99 4.26 -53.77
C ILE A 14 17.63 5.65 -53.22
N LEU A 15 16.61 5.67 -52.34
CA LEU A 15 16.50 6.55 -51.16
C LEU A 15 15.20 6.22 -50.39
N LEU A 16 15.07 4.98 -49.93
CA LEU A 16 14.05 4.58 -48.95
C LEU A 16 14.65 3.48 -48.07
N GLY A 17 15.05 3.87 -46.87
CA GLY A 17 15.57 2.94 -45.86
C GLY A 17 16.35 3.71 -44.82
N LEU A 18 15.63 4.24 -43.82
CA LEU A 18 16.12 4.61 -42.48
C LEU A 18 15.08 5.37 -41.62
N GLY A 19 13.87 5.65 -42.13
CA GLY A 19 12.90 6.53 -41.44
C GLY A 19 11.74 5.87 -40.68
N ALA A 20 11.52 4.56 -40.74
CA ALA A 20 10.31 3.96 -40.14
C ALA A 20 10.51 2.47 -39.83
N ALA A 21 11.03 2.14 -38.64
CA ALA A 21 10.86 0.84 -37.96
C ALA A 21 11.71 0.79 -36.67
N CYS A 22 11.35 1.58 -35.64
CA CYS A 22 11.89 1.41 -34.28
C CYS A 22 10.79 1.29 -33.24
N ALA A 23 9.66 0.68 -33.61
CA ALA A 23 8.79 0.03 -32.65
C ALA A 23 8.85 -1.47 -32.96
N ALA A 24 9.46 -2.26 -32.08
CA ALA A 24 9.09 -3.65 -32.00
C ALA A 24 7.62 -3.65 -31.56
N THR A 25 6.68 -3.71 -32.51
CA THR A 25 5.27 -3.91 -32.20
C THR A 25 5.08 -5.38 -31.87
N ALA A 26 5.64 -5.81 -30.73
CA ALA A 26 5.13 -7.01 -30.09
C ALA A 26 3.70 -6.69 -29.67
N GLN A 27 2.75 -7.34 -30.31
CA GLN A 27 1.35 -7.26 -29.91
C GLN A 27 1.26 -7.82 -28.49
N GLU A 28 0.59 -7.09 -27.59
CA GLU A 28 0.30 -7.56 -26.23
C GLU A 28 -0.28 -8.97 -26.32
N PRO A 29 0.23 -9.95 -25.55
CA PRO A 29 -0.24 -11.31 -25.68
C PRO A 29 -1.71 -11.39 -25.28
N SER A 30 -2.48 -12.24 -25.94
CA SER A 30 -3.91 -12.36 -25.63
C SER A 30 -4.11 -12.91 -24.20
N PRO A 31 -5.16 -12.45 -23.47
CA PRO A 31 -5.52 -13.01 -22.18
C PRO A 31 -5.89 -14.50 -22.28
N SER A 32 -5.90 -15.19 -21.13
CA SER A 32 -6.24 -16.61 -21.12
C SER A 32 -7.69 -16.84 -21.60
N PRO A 33 -7.98 -17.95 -22.31
CA PRO A 33 -9.32 -18.19 -22.89
C PRO A 33 -10.45 -18.29 -21.85
N ASP A 34 -10.10 -18.65 -20.61
CA ASP A 34 -10.99 -18.72 -19.46
C ASP A 34 -11.10 -17.39 -18.68
N GLY A 35 -10.34 -16.36 -19.07
CA GLY A 35 -10.30 -15.05 -18.42
C GLY A 35 -9.70 -15.05 -17.01
N ALA A 36 -9.12 -16.16 -16.54
CA ALA A 36 -8.59 -16.29 -15.18
C ALA A 36 -7.25 -15.57 -14.98
N SER A 37 -6.54 -15.27 -16.06
CA SER A 37 -5.25 -14.56 -16.03
C SER A 37 -5.04 -13.70 -17.28
N ALA A 38 -4.21 -12.67 -17.16
CA ALA A 38 -3.84 -11.81 -18.27
C ALA A 38 -2.36 -11.42 -18.18
N PRO A 39 -1.66 -11.27 -19.32
CA PRO A 39 -0.31 -10.73 -19.37
C PRO A 39 -0.34 -9.22 -19.14
N PHE A 40 0.59 -8.71 -18.32
CA PHE A 40 0.75 -7.28 -18.10
C PHE A 40 2.21 -6.86 -18.34
N GLY A 41 2.40 -5.66 -18.91
CA GLY A 41 3.71 -5.07 -19.09
C GLY A 41 4.30 -4.62 -17.76
N LEU A 42 5.26 -5.38 -17.22
CA LEU A 42 5.88 -5.13 -15.91
C LEU A 42 7.31 -4.58 -15.99
N LEU A 43 7.82 -4.39 -17.21
CA LEU A 43 9.03 -3.60 -17.45
C LEU A 43 8.65 -2.12 -17.57
N ASP A 44 9.20 -1.29 -16.69
CA ASP A 44 9.06 0.16 -16.70
C ASP A 44 10.18 0.82 -17.50
N ASN A 45 9.83 1.88 -18.22
CA ASN A 45 10.76 2.71 -18.99
C ASN A 45 11.67 1.91 -19.94
N GLY A 46 11.12 0.89 -20.61
CA GLY A 46 11.82 0.08 -21.61
C GLY A 46 11.99 0.78 -22.97
N ASP A 47 11.25 1.87 -23.19
CA ASP A 47 11.36 2.78 -24.33
C ASP A 47 12.23 4.03 -24.05
N LEU A 48 12.67 4.18 -22.79
CA LEU A 48 13.59 5.22 -22.32
C LEU A 48 13.05 6.65 -22.52
N GLN A 49 11.73 6.81 -22.57
CA GLN A 49 11.10 8.14 -22.69
C GLN A 49 11.23 8.94 -21.40
N GLU A 50 11.21 8.26 -20.26
CA GLU A 50 11.35 8.89 -18.94
C GLU A 50 12.82 9.16 -18.61
N ALA A 51 13.13 10.40 -18.23
CA ALA A 51 14.47 10.85 -17.86
C ALA A 51 14.45 11.71 -16.58
N TYR A 52 15.60 11.93 -15.96
CA TYR A 52 15.75 12.94 -14.91
C TYR A 52 16.10 14.30 -15.53
N GLU A 53 15.21 15.28 -15.37
CA GLU A 53 15.37 16.62 -15.96
C GLU A 53 15.99 17.66 -14.99
N GLY A 54 16.16 17.31 -13.72
CA GLY A 54 16.69 18.23 -12.72
C GLY A 54 18.20 18.49 -12.86
N ASN A 55 18.75 19.27 -11.93
CA ASN A 55 20.13 19.76 -12.01
C ASN A 55 21.18 18.90 -11.30
N ASP A 56 20.77 17.88 -10.54
CA ASP A 56 21.70 16.99 -9.83
C ASP A 56 22.51 16.13 -10.83
N PRO A 57 23.84 16.29 -10.91
CA PRO A 57 24.67 15.54 -11.85
C PRO A 57 24.68 14.03 -11.60
N ARG A 58 24.52 13.59 -10.34
CA ARG A 58 24.48 12.16 -10.00
C ARG A 58 23.17 11.55 -10.49
N ARG A 59 22.04 12.22 -10.25
CA ARG A 59 20.72 11.74 -10.71
C ARG A 59 20.62 11.74 -12.25
N ARG A 60 21.26 12.69 -12.94
CA ARG A 60 21.35 12.70 -14.42
C ARG A 60 22.07 11.48 -15.02
N GLN A 61 22.93 10.82 -14.25
CA GLN A 61 23.61 9.60 -14.68
C GLN A 61 22.76 8.35 -14.44
N MET A 62 21.67 8.47 -13.67
CA MET A 62 20.75 7.37 -13.42
C MET A 62 19.73 7.27 -14.54
N ILE A 63 19.20 6.06 -14.74
CA ILE A 63 18.13 5.80 -15.70
C ILE A 63 16.91 5.38 -14.88
N PRO A 64 15.78 6.09 -14.97
CA PRO A 64 14.58 5.75 -14.21
C PRO A 64 14.19 4.28 -14.42
N TRP A 65 13.91 3.60 -13.31
CA TRP A 65 13.51 2.20 -13.16
C TRP A 65 14.63 1.16 -13.35
N TRP A 66 15.84 1.57 -13.73
CA TRP A 66 16.94 0.67 -14.00
C TRP A 66 18.01 0.75 -12.91
N ARG A 67 18.45 -0.41 -12.42
CA ARG A 67 19.69 -0.55 -11.64
C ARG A 67 20.86 -0.66 -12.60
N LEU A 68 21.90 0.14 -12.36
CA LEU A 68 23.07 0.18 -13.22
C LEU A 68 24.29 -0.31 -12.45
N GLU A 69 25.04 -1.20 -13.08
CA GLU A 69 26.42 -1.54 -12.71
C GLU A 69 27.32 -1.09 -13.86
N GLY A 70 28.42 -0.39 -13.55
CA GLY A 70 29.31 0.18 -14.57
C GLY A 70 28.75 1.44 -15.24
N GLU A 71 29.11 1.66 -16.51
CA GLU A 71 28.85 2.92 -17.24
C GLU A 71 27.68 2.84 -18.23
N ALA A 72 26.65 2.04 -17.92
CA ALA A 72 25.44 1.97 -18.75
C ALA A 72 24.76 3.35 -18.81
N ARG A 73 24.28 3.75 -20.00
CA ARG A 73 23.74 5.10 -20.24
C ARG A 73 22.69 5.12 -21.35
N VAL A 74 21.86 6.16 -21.37
CA VAL A 74 20.98 6.41 -22.53
C VAL A 74 21.75 7.19 -23.59
N VAL A 75 21.75 6.69 -24.82
CA VAL A 75 22.24 7.40 -26.01
C VAL A 75 21.10 7.63 -26.98
N SER A 76 21.11 8.77 -27.66
CA SER A 76 20.10 9.10 -28.67
C SER A 76 20.73 9.09 -30.06
N GLU A 77 20.14 8.34 -30.97
CA GLU A 77 20.50 8.36 -32.39
C GLU A 77 19.26 8.72 -33.20
N SER A 78 19.28 9.90 -33.81
CA SER A 78 18.07 10.51 -34.40
C SER A 78 16.96 10.62 -33.34
N GLU A 79 15.74 10.15 -33.64
CA GLU A 79 14.58 10.16 -32.72
C GLU A 79 14.52 8.93 -31.79
N VAL A 80 15.47 7.99 -31.91
CA VAL A 80 15.45 6.74 -31.14
C VAL A 80 16.40 6.84 -29.96
N ARG A 81 15.91 6.46 -28.77
CA ARG A 81 16.72 6.32 -27.56
C ARG A 81 17.11 4.86 -27.38
N PHE A 82 18.39 4.64 -27.09
CA PHE A 82 18.96 3.35 -26.80
C PHE A 82 19.54 3.33 -25.40
N LEU A 83 19.34 2.23 -24.69
CA LEU A 83 20.11 1.91 -23.51
C LEU A 83 21.41 1.29 -24.00
N GLU A 84 22.52 2.01 -23.87
CA GLU A 84 23.84 1.52 -24.23
C GLU A 84 24.47 0.86 -22.99
N THR A 85 24.88 -0.40 -23.13
CA THR A 85 25.64 -1.14 -22.11
C THR A 85 27.05 -1.42 -22.64
N PRO A 86 28.06 -0.59 -22.29
CA PRO A 86 29.47 -0.84 -22.59
C PRO A 86 30.03 -2.10 -21.91
N PRO A 87 31.18 -2.63 -22.37
CA PRO A 87 31.84 -3.77 -21.72
C PRO A 87 32.04 -3.55 -20.21
N GLY A 88 31.65 -4.55 -19.41
CA GLY A 88 31.70 -4.46 -17.95
C GLY A 88 30.55 -3.70 -17.29
N SER A 89 29.52 -3.31 -18.06
CA SER A 89 28.30 -2.72 -17.53
C SER A 89 27.09 -3.65 -17.65
N THR A 90 26.14 -3.47 -16.73
CA THR A 90 24.87 -4.19 -16.69
C THR A 90 23.77 -3.20 -16.34
N ALA A 91 22.63 -3.30 -17.02
CA ALA A 91 21.40 -2.64 -16.62
C ALA A 91 20.37 -3.71 -16.24
N SER A 92 19.75 -3.59 -15.06
CA SER A 92 18.80 -4.60 -14.58
C SER A 92 17.54 -4.02 -13.97
N GLN A 93 16.45 -4.79 -14.06
CA GLN A 93 15.17 -4.44 -13.49
C GLN A 93 14.46 -5.68 -12.93
N PRO A 94 13.94 -5.64 -11.69
CA PRO A 94 13.11 -6.71 -11.17
C PRO A 94 11.77 -6.79 -11.91
N LEU A 95 11.26 -8.01 -12.09
CA LEU A 95 9.95 -8.32 -12.66
C LEU A 95 9.19 -9.20 -11.67
N PRO A 96 8.17 -8.68 -10.97
CA PRO A 96 7.39 -9.49 -10.04
C PRO A 96 6.55 -10.50 -10.83
N ALA A 97 6.34 -11.69 -10.25
CA ALA A 97 5.60 -12.76 -10.91
C ALA A 97 4.77 -13.56 -9.91
N TYR A 98 3.67 -14.14 -10.38
CA TYR A 98 2.94 -15.16 -9.63
C TYR A 98 3.46 -16.53 -10.03
N GLY A 99 4.03 -17.28 -9.09
CA GLY A 99 4.77 -18.52 -9.36
C GLY A 99 4.05 -19.50 -10.29
N PRO A 100 2.76 -19.83 -10.03
CA PRO A 100 1.99 -20.72 -10.90
C PRO A 100 1.84 -20.27 -12.36
N LEU A 101 2.08 -19.00 -12.68
CA LEU A 101 1.95 -18.42 -14.02
C LEU A 101 3.29 -17.91 -14.60
N ALA A 102 4.41 -18.08 -13.88
CA ALA A 102 5.70 -17.52 -14.27
C ALA A 102 6.24 -18.07 -15.61
N SER A 103 5.84 -19.28 -16.00
CA SER A 103 6.19 -19.90 -17.28
C SER A 103 5.68 -19.13 -18.51
N GLY A 104 4.64 -18.32 -18.36
CA GLY A 104 4.12 -17.46 -19.43
C GLY A 104 4.83 -16.12 -19.57
N LEU A 105 5.95 -15.90 -18.86
CA LEU A 105 6.83 -14.73 -19.09
C LEU A 105 7.18 -14.60 -20.58
N GLN A 106 7.15 -13.38 -21.09
CA GLN A 106 7.68 -13.06 -22.40
C GLN A 106 8.52 -11.78 -22.34
N VAL A 107 9.79 -11.86 -22.70
CA VAL A 107 10.69 -10.71 -22.84
C VAL A 107 10.98 -10.49 -24.32
N VAL A 108 10.76 -9.26 -24.78
CA VAL A 108 10.99 -8.86 -26.17
C VAL A 108 11.80 -7.58 -26.22
N GLY A 109 12.56 -7.42 -27.30
CA GLY A 109 13.32 -6.21 -27.52
C GLY A 109 14.13 -6.24 -28.80
N VAL A 110 14.83 -5.13 -29.03
CA VAL A 110 15.76 -4.97 -30.14
C VAL A 110 17.14 -4.70 -29.58
N VAL A 111 18.15 -5.39 -30.12
CA VAL A 111 19.56 -5.16 -29.81
C VAL A 111 20.32 -4.76 -31.07
N HIS A 112 21.20 -3.77 -30.95
CA HIS A 112 22.21 -3.42 -31.95
C HIS A 112 23.59 -3.78 -31.39
N GLY A 113 24.38 -4.52 -32.17
CA GLY A 113 25.62 -5.15 -31.68
C GLY A 113 25.36 -6.51 -31.02
N MET A 114 26.38 -7.06 -30.37
CA MET A 114 26.28 -8.31 -29.60
C MET A 114 25.87 -8.04 -28.15
N GLY A 115 24.68 -8.52 -27.75
CA GLY A 115 24.16 -8.40 -26.38
C GLY A 115 23.95 -9.76 -25.71
N SER A 116 23.86 -9.73 -24.38
CA SER A 116 23.45 -10.84 -23.54
C SER A 116 22.23 -10.40 -22.72
N VAL A 117 21.16 -11.19 -22.83
CA VAL A 117 19.94 -11.05 -22.02
C VAL A 117 19.94 -12.15 -20.99
N GLU A 118 19.89 -11.74 -19.72
CA GLU A 118 19.88 -12.63 -18.58
C GLU A 118 18.54 -12.52 -17.84
N ILE A 119 17.95 -13.66 -17.51
CA ILE A 119 16.81 -13.79 -16.60
C ILE A 119 17.25 -14.57 -15.37
N ARG A 120 17.18 -13.92 -14.21
CA ARG A 120 17.40 -14.56 -12.90
C ARG A 120 16.08 -14.77 -12.18
N ASP A 121 15.97 -15.86 -11.42
CA ASP A 121 14.80 -16.12 -10.58
C ASP A 121 15.10 -16.08 -9.08
N GLY A 122 14.05 -16.08 -8.24
CA GLY A 122 14.19 -15.98 -6.79
C GLY A 122 14.95 -17.14 -6.13
N ALA A 123 15.03 -18.30 -6.79
CA ALA A 123 15.82 -19.45 -6.33
C ALA A 123 17.30 -19.40 -6.77
N GLY A 124 17.72 -18.35 -7.49
CA GLY A 124 19.08 -18.16 -7.97
C GLY A 124 19.40 -18.87 -9.27
N GLY A 125 18.40 -19.36 -10.01
CA GLY A 125 18.56 -19.81 -11.38
C GLY A 125 18.96 -18.64 -12.29
N VAL A 126 19.85 -18.91 -13.25
CA VAL A 126 20.30 -17.94 -14.24
C VAL A 126 20.14 -18.54 -15.63
N PHE A 127 19.43 -17.83 -16.49
CA PHE A 127 19.25 -18.16 -17.89
C PHE A 127 19.85 -17.02 -18.69
N GLU A 128 20.83 -17.33 -19.51
CA GLU A 128 21.54 -16.36 -20.31
C GLU A 128 21.37 -16.71 -21.79
N ARG A 129 21.02 -15.71 -22.60
CA ARG A 129 20.93 -15.84 -24.05
C ARG A 129 21.68 -14.70 -24.72
N THR A 130 22.68 -15.07 -25.51
CA THR A 130 23.30 -14.14 -26.45
C THR A 130 22.34 -13.83 -27.59
N VAL A 131 22.22 -12.55 -27.91
CA VAL A 131 21.38 -11.99 -28.98
C VAL A 131 22.19 -10.97 -29.76
N GLY A 132 21.84 -10.74 -31.02
CA GLY A 132 22.47 -9.75 -31.87
C GLY A 132 23.58 -10.28 -32.75
N ALA A 133 24.16 -9.36 -33.51
CA ALA A 133 25.29 -9.60 -34.41
C ALA A 133 26.27 -8.41 -34.31
N PRO A 134 27.59 -8.59 -34.54
CA PRO A 134 28.61 -7.58 -34.28
C PRO A 134 28.33 -6.18 -34.84
N ASP A 135 27.79 -6.10 -36.07
CA ASP A 135 27.43 -4.86 -36.74
C ASP A 135 25.94 -4.85 -37.16
N GLY A 136 25.11 -5.65 -36.49
CA GLY A 136 23.74 -5.92 -36.89
C GLY A 136 22.71 -5.51 -35.85
N ARG A 137 21.47 -5.39 -36.33
CA ARG A 137 20.26 -5.29 -35.51
C ARG A 137 19.60 -6.67 -35.44
N GLU A 138 19.18 -7.08 -34.26
CA GLU A 138 18.33 -8.26 -34.07
C GLU A 138 17.12 -7.90 -33.20
N GLU A 139 15.95 -8.42 -33.57
CA GLU A 139 14.78 -8.48 -32.70
C GLU A 139 14.73 -9.86 -32.06
N PHE A 140 14.48 -9.94 -30.76
CA PHE A 140 14.47 -11.20 -30.03
C PHE A 140 13.22 -11.35 -29.17
N VAL A 141 12.90 -12.62 -28.89
CA VAL A 141 11.87 -13.05 -27.94
C VAL A 141 12.44 -14.16 -27.08
N ILE A 142 12.27 -14.04 -25.76
CA ILE A 142 12.60 -15.07 -24.77
C ILE A 142 11.32 -15.41 -24.02
N LEU A 143 11.00 -16.71 -23.96
CA LEU A 143 9.81 -17.21 -23.29
C LEU A 143 10.16 -17.88 -21.97
N GLY A 144 9.32 -17.71 -20.95
CA GLY A 144 9.49 -18.37 -19.65
C GLY A 144 9.51 -19.89 -19.78
N SER A 145 8.69 -20.45 -20.67
CA SER A 145 8.64 -21.89 -20.96
C SER A 145 9.96 -22.43 -21.53
N GLU A 146 10.70 -21.63 -22.29
CA GLU A 146 12.04 -22.00 -22.78
C GLU A 146 13.03 -22.08 -21.61
N ILE A 147 12.91 -21.17 -20.64
CA ILE A 147 13.76 -21.14 -19.45
C ILE A 147 13.49 -22.35 -18.55
N GLU A 148 12.22 -22.66 -18.29
CA GLU A 148 11.85 -23.83 -17.48
C GLU A 148 12.32 -25.14 -18.12
N LEU A 149 12.21 -25.24 -19.45
CA LEU A 149 12.72 -26.38 -20.21
C LEU A 149 14.24 -26.51 -20.06
N ALA A 150 14.98 -25.40 -20.13
CA ALA A 150 16.43 -25.39 -20.00
C ALA A 150 16.89 -25.78 -18.58
N TRP A 151 16.19 -25.35 -17.54
CA TRP A 151 16.54 -25.67 -16.14
C TRP A 151 15.97 -27.00 -15.65
N GLY A 152 14.97 -27.56 -16.33
CA GLY A 152 14.25 -28.76 -15.87
C GLY A 152 13.43 -28.53 -14.59
N ARG A 153 13.06 -27.28 -14.30
CA ARG A 153 12.23 -26.89 -13.13
C ARG A 153 11.40 -25.64 -13.44
N GLN A 154 10.38 -25.42 -12.63
CA GLN A 154 9.55 -24.21 -12.72
C GLN A 154 10.33 -22.94 -12.35
N LEU A 155 10.02 -21.85 -13.05
CA LEU A 155 10.48 -20.49 -12.74
C LEU A 155 9.97 -20.07 -11.38
N GLN A 156 10.85 -19.56 -10.54
CA GLN A 156 10.45 -19.01 -9.25
C GLN A 156 10.17 -17.50 -9.35
N PRO A 157 9.21 -16.97 -8.59
CA PRO A 157 8.94 -15.53 -8.53
C PRO A 157 10.15 -14.68 -8.15
N ARG A 158 9.99 -13.35 -8.21
CA ARG A 158 11.07 -12.35 -8.08
C ARG A 158 12.11 -12.51 -9.18
N LEU A 159 11.64 -12.35 -10.42
CA LEU A 159 12.49 -12.41 -11.59
C LEU A 159 13.34 -11.12 -11.70
N VAL A 160 14.49 -11.20 -12.36
CA VAL A 160 15.30 -10.03 -12.72
C VAL A 160 15.72 -10.16 -14.17
N LEU A 161 15.37 -9.16 -14.98
CA LEU A 161 15.93 -8.96 -16.31
C LEU A 161 17.24 -8.19 -16.17
N ALA A 162 18.31 -8.69 -16.78
CA ALA A 162 19.57 -7.99 -16.90
C ALA A 162 20.06 -7.98 -18.35
N LEU A 163 20.59 -6.83 -18.76
CA LEU A 163 21.07 -6.54 -20.10
C LEU A 163 22.55 -6.16 -20.00
N SER A 164 23.39 -6.83 -20.79
CA SER A 164 24.85 -6.61 -20.81
C SER A 164 25.41 -6.88 -22.21
N PRO A 165 26.59 -6.36 -22.59
CA PRO A 165 27.17 -6.69 -23.88
C PRO A 165 27.72 -8.12 -23.91
N ALA A 166 27.54 -8.81 -25.04
CA ALA A 166 28.17 -10.11 -25.32
C ALA A 166 29.44 -9.92 -26.15
N GLY A 167 30.44 -9.21 -25.61
CA GLY A 167 31.72 -9.00 -26.30
C GLY A 167 32.47 -7.75 -25.86
N ALA A 168 33.45 -7.35 -26.68
CA ALA A 168 34.31 -6.19 -26.43
C ALA A 168 33.71 -4.85 -26.93
N SER A 169 32.55 -4.89 -27.61
CA SER A 169 31.83 -3.71 -28.10
C SER A 169 30.58 -3.46 -27.27
N PRO A 170 30.10 -2.22 -27.16
CA PRO A 170 28.82 -1.92 -26.51
C PRO A 170 27.64 -2.59 -27.20
N ALA A 171 26.64 -3.00 -26.42
CA ALA A 171 25.31 -3.38 -26.92
C ALA A 171 24.35 -2.21 -26.71
N ARG A 172 23.43 -2.02 -27.66
CA ARG A 172 22.40 -0.96 -27.59
C ARG A 172 21.01 -1.56 -27.67
N TRP A 173 20.21 -1.31 -26.65
CA TRP A 173 18.89 -1.90 -26.46
C TRP A 173 17.79 -0.87 -26.72
N ALA A 174 16.74 -1.26 -27.43
CA ALA A 174 15.58 -0.40 -27.69
C ALA A 174 14.28 -1.22 -27.72
N GLY A 175 13.16 -0.55 -27.43
CA GLY A 175 11.82 -1.16 -27.49
C GLY A 175 11.68 -2.36 -26.55
N MET A 176 12.32 -2.32 -25.39
CA MET A 176 12.29 -3.41 -24.43
C MET A 176 10.90 -3.52 -23.80
N GLN A 177 10.35 -4.73 -23.72
CA GLN A 177 9.13 -5.02 -22.98
C GLN A 177 9.24 -6.37 -22.26
N ALA A 178 8.58 -6.49 -21.11
CA ALA A 178 8.40 -7.76 -20.43
C ALA A 178 6.94 -7.93 -20.01
N TRP A 179 6.31 -8.96 -20.57
CA TRP A 179 4.94 -9.35 -20.30
C TRP A 179 4.94 -10.49 -19.28
N VAL A 180 4.28 -10.29 -18.14
CA VAL A 180 4.17 -11.29 -17.08
C VAL A 180 2.69 -11.60 -16.84
N PRO A 181 2.25 -12.85 -16.98
CA PRO A 181 0.89 -13.23 -16.65
C PRO A 181 0.62 -13.15 -15.15
N LEU A 182 -0.46 -12.45 -14.80
CA LEU A 182 -0.96 -12.35 -13.43
C LEU A 182 -2.40 -12.89 -13.37
N PRO A 183 -2.82 -13.46 -12.22
CA PRO A 183 -4.23 -13.79 -11.98
C PRO A 183 -5.07 -12.52 -12.14
N CYS A 184 -6.14 -12.57 -12.93
CA CYS A 184 -7.02 -11.42 -13.20
C CYS A 184 -8.49 -11.84 -13.07
N PRO A 185 -8.97 -12.12 -11.84
CA PRO A 185 -10.35 -12.55 -11.62
C PRO A 185 -11.34 -11.45 -12.04
N SER A 186 -12.61 -11.83 -12.20
CA SER A 186 -13.70 -10.85 -12.28
C SER A 186 -13.83 -10.06 -10.98
N GLU A 187 -14.47 -8.89 -11.02
CA GLU A 187 -14.77 -8.11 -9.80
C GLU A 187 -15.57 -8.94 -8.79
N ALA A 188 -16.56 -9.71 -9.26
CA ALA A 188 -17.39 -10.56 -8.41
C ALA A 188 -16.60 -11.68 -7.74
N ASP A 189 -15.65 -12.29 -8.45
CA ASP A 189 -14.80 -13.34 -7.87
C ASP A 189 -13.78 -12.76 -6.89
N LEU A 190 -13.22 -11.58 -7.18
CA LEU A 190 -12.35 -10.88 -6.22
C LEU A 190 -13.13 -10.50 -4.96
N ARG A 191 -14.35 -9.97 -5.10
CA ARG A 191 -15.21 -9.62 -3.96
C ARG A 191 -15.49 -10.84 -3.09
N ARG A 192 -15.84 -11.98 -3.69
CA ARG A 192 -16.06 -13.24 -2.96
C ARG A 192 -14.80 -13.66 -2.20
N ALA A 193 -13.65 -13.60 -2.85
CA ALA A 193 -12.36 -13.93 -2.26
C ALA A 193 -12.00 -13.00 -1.08
N VAL A 194 -12.40 -11.72 -1.12
CA VAL A 194 -12.22 -10.77 -0.02
C VAL A 194 -13.14 -11.10 1.16
N VAL A 195 -14.43 -11.35 0.92
CA VAL A 195 -15.40 -11.74 1.97
C VAL A 195 -14.99 -13.04 2.66
N GLU A 196 -14.55 -14.05 1.90
CA GLU A 196 -14.06 -15.32 2.46
C GLU A 196 -12.91 -15.12 3.45
N ARG A 197 -12.00 -14.19 3.16
CA ARG A 197 -10.86 -13.88 4.04
C ARG A 197 -11.28 -13.11 5.28
N LEU A 198 -12.21 -12.16 5.14
CA LEU A 198 -12.79 -11.46 6.29
C LEU A 198 -13.53 -12.43 7.21
N ASN A 199 -14.32 -13.36 6.65
CA ASN A 199 -14.97 -14.43 7.42
C ASN A 199 -13.95 -15.29 8.19
N HIS A 200 -12.86 -15.69 7.53
CA HIS A 200 -11.79 -16.47 8.17
C HIS A 200 -11.16 -15.72 9.36
N VAL A 201 -10.82 -14.43 9.17
CA VAL A 201 -10.20 -13.61 10.22
C VAL A 201 -11.18 -13.33 11.36
N PHE A 202 -12.38 -12.84 11.04
CA PHE A 202 -13.36 -12.48 12.06
C PHE A 202 -13.85 -13.71 12.82
N GLY A 203 -14.12 -14.82 12.14
CA GLY A 203 -14.52 -16.08 12.78
C GLY A 203 -13.51 -16.51 13.83
N ALA A 204 -12.22 -16.60 13.47
CA ALA A 204 -11.17 -16.99 14.39
C ALA A 204 -11.05 -16.06 15.61
N TRP A 205 -11.08 -14.74 15.40
CA TRP A 205 -10.99 -13.78 16.51
C TRP A 205 -12.24 -13.75 17.40
N LEU A 206 -13.43 -13.96 16.83
CA LEU A 206 -14.68 -14.02 17.58
C LEU A 206 -14.83 -15.33 18.38
N GLU A 207 -14.26 -16.44 17.89
CA GLU A 207 -14.27 -17.74 18.54
C GLU A 207 -13.16 -17.88 19.59
N LEU A 208 -11.91 -17.60 19.21
CA LEU A 208 -10.73 -17.86 20.05
C LEU A 208 -10.30 -16.62 20.84
N GLY A 209 -10.50 -15.42 20.29
CA GLY A 209 -10.09 -14.18 20.94
C GLY A 209 -10.98 -13.77 22.12
N ARG A 210 -12.20 -14.31 22.20
CA ARG A 210 -13.19 -13.98 23.25
C ARG A 210 -13.34 -15.13 24.24
N PRO A 211 -13.16 -14.90 25.55
CA PRO A 211 -13.55 -15.87 26.57
C PRO A 211 -15.04 -16.25 26.44
N PRO A 212 -15.43 -17.48 26.79
CA PRO A 212 -16.84 -17.90 26.76
C PRO A 212 -17.75 -16.92 27.52
N GLY A 213 -18.79 -16.42 26.84
CA GLY A 213 -19.75 -15.46 27.41
C GLY A 213 -19.26 -14.01 27.50
N SER A 214 -18.01 -13.72 27.12
CA SER A 214 -17.50 -12.35 27.08
C SER A 214 -17.78 -11.68 25.73
N PRO A 215 -18.28 -10.44 25.71
CA PRO A 215 -18.39 -9.66 24.48
C PRO A 215 -17.03 -9.08 24.03
N PHE A 216 -16.00 -9.12 24.89
CA PHE A 216 -14.70 -8.53 24.62
C PHE A 216 -13.70 -9.55 24.08
N VAL A 217 -12.83 -9.07 23.17
CA VAL A 217 -11.57 -9.77 22.85
C VAL A 217 -10.61 -9.57 24.01
N GLN A 218 -10.15 -10.67 24.60
CA GLN A 218 -9.31 -10.68 25.81
C GLN A 218 -8.19 -11.72 25.75
N ARG A 219 -8.14 -12.52 24.69
CA ARG A 219 -7.15 -13.59 24.51
C ARG A 219 -6.43 -13.39 23.20
N ALA A 220 -5.11 -13.59 23.24
CA ALA A 220 -4.36 -13.90 22.04
C ALA A 220 -4.40 -15.42 21.81
N PHE A 221 -4.18 -15.84 20.57
CA PHE A 221 -4.09 -17.26 20.21
C PHE A 221 -3.06 -17.45 19.11
N ASP A 222 -2.52 -18.66 19.07
CA ASP A 222 -1.56 -19.09 18.07
C ASP A 222 -2.32 -19.39 16.77
N VAL A 223 -1.87 -18.80 15.68
CA VAL A 223 -2.56 -18.89 14.39
C VAL A 223 -2.45 -20.27 13.73
N VAL A 224 -1.48 -21.09 14.16
CA VAL A 224 -1.25 -22.46 13.69
C VAL A 224 -2.03 -23.45 14.54
N THR A 225 -1.95 -23.34 15.87
CA THR A 225 -2.52 -24.37 16.79
C THR A 225 -3.84 -23.98 17.43
N GLY A 226 -4.20 -22.69 17.42
CA GLY A 226 -5.35 -22.15 18.15
C GLY A 226 -5.12 -22.03 19.66
N GLU A 227 -3.97 -22.46 20.17
CA GLU A 227 -3.66 -22.43 21.61
C GLU A 227 -3.40 -21.00 22.11
N HIS A 228 -3.75 -20.75 23.37
CA HIS A 228 -3.52 -19.46 24.00
C HIS A 228 -2.16 -19.41 24.72
N PRO A 229 -1.47 -18.25 24.72
CA PRO A 229 -0.31 -18.05 25.58
C PRO A 229 -0.65 -18.32 27.04
N ARG A 230 0.27 -18.96 27.77
CA ARG A 230 0.10 -19.28 29.19
C ARG A 230 1.09 -18.50 30.06
N LEU A 231 0.62 -18.09 31.22
CA LEU A 231 1.45 -17.54 32.29
C LEU A 231 2.31 -18.64 32.91
N ALA A 232 3.34 -18.26 33.67
CA ALA A 232 4.24 -19.21 34.36
C ALA A 232 3.52 -20.17 35.33
N ASN A 233 2.33 -19.79 35.81
CA ASN A 233 1.47 -20.63 36.66
C ASN A 233 0.54 -21.57 35.87
N GLY A 234 0.67 -21.62 34.53
CA GLY A 234 -0.11 -22.48 33.64
C GLY A 234 -1.48 -21.92 33.21
N GLN A 235 -1.92 -20.79 33.77
CA GLN A 235 -3.18 -20.15 33.37
C GLN A 235 -3.07 -19.50 32.00
N ILE A 236 -4.20 -19.42 31.27
CA ILE A 236 -4.27 -18.65 30.02
C ILE A 236 -4.00 -17.18 30.33
N SER A 237 -3.12 -16.57 29.54
CA SER A 237 -2.85 -15.14 29.60
C SER A 237 -4.02 -14.39 28.97
N GLU A 238 -4.69 -13.59 29.78
CA GLU A 238 -5.78 -12.71 29.35
C GLU A 238 -5.39 -11.25 29.56
N PHE A 239 -5.87 -10.38 28.67
CA PHE A 239 -5.75 -8.93 28.82
C PHE A 239 -7.12 -8.29 29.10
N PRO A 240 -7.14 -7.09 29.72
CA PRO A 240 -8.39 -6.40 30.03
C PRO A 240 -9.21 -6.12 28.76
N GLY A 241 -10.52 -6.36 28.83
CA GLY A 241 -11.48 -6.03 27.79
C GLY A 241 -11.63 -4.52 27.59
N GLY A 242 -12.22 -4.12 26.46
CA GLY A 242 -12.40 -2.73 26.05
C GLY A 242 -12.24 -2.60 24.55
N TYR A 243 -11.99 -1.39 24.06
CA TYR A 243 -11.79 -1.16 22.63
C TYR A 243 -10.69 -2.07 22.06
N PHE A 244 -11.03 -2.73 20.95
CA PHE A 244 -10.15 -3.61 20.20
C PHE A 244 -10.43 -3.43 18.69
N PRO A 245 -9.40 -3.28 17.83
CA PRO A 245 -9.58 -2.91 16.42
C PRO A 245 -10.52 -3.80 15.59
N LEU A 246 -10.69 -5.07 15.97
CA LEU A 246 -11.65 -6.00 15.34
C LEU A 246 -13.03 -5.37 15.16
N PHE A 247 -13.50 -4.59 16.15
CA PHE A 247 -14.86 -4.06 16.11
C PHE A 247 -15.00 -2.88 15.14
N SER A 248 -13.98 -2.05 14.97
CA SER A 248 -13.96 -1.05 13.89
C SER A 248 -13.94 -1.73 12.51
N PHE A 249 -13.22 -2.86 12.40
CA PHE A 249 -13.20 -3.64 11.15
C PHE A 249 -14.54 -4.33 10.86
N LEU A 250 -15.22 -4.85 11.89
CA LEU A 250 -16.57 -5.40 11.75
C LEU A 250 -17.55 -4.32 11.29
N LEU A 251 -17.51 -3.13 11.89
CA LEU A 251 -18.35 -2.00 11.47
C LEU A 251 -18.12 -1.67 9.99
N GLY A 252 -16.86 -1.44 9.60
CA GLY A 252 -16.51 -1.10 8.22
C GLY A 252 -16.90 -2.20 7.22
N ALA A 253 -16.82 -3.49 7.59
CA ALA A 253 -17.27 -4.58 6.74
C ALA A 253 -18.81 -4.65 6.62
N LEU A 254 -19.54 -4.37 7.71
CA LEU A 254 -21.01 -4.40 7.75
C LEU A 254 -21.68 -3.32 6.89
N GLU A 255 -20.97 -2.26 6.54
CA GLU A 255 -21.44 -1.24 5.59
C GLU A 255 -21.62 -1.81 4.17
N TRP A 256 -20.85 -2.85 3.82
CA TRP A 256 -20.75 -3.39 2.46
C TRP A 256 -21.18 -4.85 2.34
N GLU A 257 -21.33 -5.55 3.46
CA GLU A 257 -21.73 -6.96 3.53
C GLU A 257 -22.70 -7.18 4.68
N ASP A 258 -23.94 -7.57 4.36
CA ASP A 258 -24.94 -7.88 5.38
C ASP A 258 -24.70 -9.27 5.98
N ASN A 259 -23.96 -9.29 7.10
CA ASN A 259 -23.65 -10.51 7.83
C ASN A 259 -24.24 -10.46 9.26
N PRO A 260 -25.29 -11.26 9.56
CA PRO A 260 -25.93 -11.27 10.88
C PRO A 260 -25.01 -11.66 12.04
N GLU A 261 -24.03 -12.53 11.81
CA GLU A 261 -23.10 -12.98 12.85
C GLU A 261 -22.14 -11.85 13.24
N TRP A 262 -21.62 -11.13 12.24
CA TRP A 262 -20.77 -9.95 12.44
C TRP A 262 -21.53 -8.85 13.17
N ARG A 263 -22.77 -8.57 12.75
CA ARG A 263 -23.64 -7.57 13.36
C ARG A 263 -23.94 -7.89 14.81
N THR A 264 -24.34 -9.12 15.09
CA THR A 264 -24.63 -9.59 16.46
C THR A 264 -23.39 -9.46 17.36
N ALA A 265 -22.22 -9.84 16.86
CA ALA A 265 -20.97 -9.71 17.60
C ALA A 265 -20.60 -8.25 17.87
N PHE A 266 -20.77 -7.36 16.88
CA PHE A 266 -20.52 -5.94 17.01
C PHE A 266 -21.46 -5.27 18.02
N GLU A 267 -22.78 -5.50 17.89
CA GLU A 267 -23.78 -4.89 18.77
C GLU A 267 -23.62 -5.37 20.23
N SER A 268 -23.31 -6.65 20.43
CA SER A 268 -22.99 -7.20 21.75
C SER A 268 -21.77 -6.53 22.38
N PHE A 269 -20.71 -6.31 21.59
CA PHE A 269 -19.53 -5.58 22.05
C PHE A 269 -19.85 -4.11 22.36
N LEU A 270 -20.52 -3.40 21.45
CA LEU A 270 -20.81 -1.98 21.60
C LEU A 270 -21.65 -1.72 22.85
N GLY A 271 -22.67 -2.55 23.09
CA GLY A 271 -23.50 -2.47 24.31
C GLY A 271 -22.64 -2.56 25.57
N ALA A 272 -21.77 -3.58 25.65
CA ALA A 272 -20.89 -3.79 26.80
C ALA A 272 -19.80 -2.71 26.91
N TYR A 273 -19.28 -2.20 25.80
CA TYR A 273 -18.31 -1.11 25.79
C TYR A 273 -18.90 0.17 26.38
N LEU A 274 -20.09 0.57 25.91
CA LEU A 274 -20.79 1.76 26.41
C LEU A 274 -21.20 1.63 27.88
N GLU A 275 -21.50 0.42 28.35
CA GLU A 275 -21.90 0.17 29.74
C GLU A 275 -20.70 0.13 30.70
N HIS A 276 -19.59 -0.50 30.31
CA HIS A 276 -18.53 -0.86 31.24
C HIS A 276 -17.21 -0.10 31.02
N CYS A 277 -16.94 0.33 29.78
CA CYS A 277 -15.62 0.84 29.37
C CYS A 277 -15.54 2.36 29.31
N LEU A 278 -16.55 3.07 29.78
CA LEU A 278 -16.52 4.51 30.00
C LEU A 278 -16.71 4.79 31.49
N ASP A 279 -15.93 5.72 32.04
CA ASP A 279 -16.12 6.13 33.42
C ASP A 279 -17.40 6.97 33.59
N GLU A 280 -18.18 6.69 34.63
CA GLU A 280 -19.46 7.38 34.85
C GLU A 280 -19.29 8.86 35.19
N SER A 281 -18.16 9.21 35.83
CA SER A 281 -17.92 10.56 36.34
C SER A 281 -17.12 11.42 35.37
N THR A 282 -16.11 10.84 34.72
CA THR A 282 -15.23 11.57 33.80
C THR A 282 -15.56 11.34 32.34
N HIS A 283 -16.38 10.33 32.02
CA HIS A 283 -16.70 9.90 30.65
C HIS A 283 -15.49 9.44 29.83
N LEU A 284 -14.33 9.25 30.47
CA LEU A 284 -13.10 8.82 29.81
C LEU A 284 -13.02 7.29 29.66
N PRO A 285 -12.35 6.78 28.61
CA PRO A 285 -12.20 5.36 28.39
C PRO A 285 -11.44 4.62 29.49
N ARG A 286 -12.01 3.51 29.95
CA ARG A 286 -11.40 2.55 30.88
C ARG A 286 -11.46 1.13 30.31
N ARG A 287 -10.80 0.18 30.97
CA ARG A 287 -10.82 -1.24 30.59
C ARG A 287 -11.75 -2.04 31.50
N TRP A 288 -12.06 -3.26 31.09
CA TRP A 288 -12.89 -4.20 31.85
C TRP A 288 -12.10 -5.46 32.24
N MET A 289 -12.03 -5.75 33.54
CA MET A 289 -11.37 -6.94 34.07
C MET A 289 -12.40 -8.07 34.24
N SER A 290 -12.59 -8.91 33.22
CA SER A 290 -13.61 -9.97 33.26
C SER A 290 -13.41 -11.00 34.37
N SER A 291 -12.17 -11.30 34.76
CA SER A 291 -11.87 -12.19 35.89
C SER A 291 -12.32 -11.62 37.24
N GLU A 292 -12.33 -10.29 37.37
CA GLU A 292 -12.67 -9.57 38.60
C GLU A 292 -14.06 -8.91 38.53
N GLN A 293 -14.72 -8.98 37.37
CA GLN A 293 -16.02 -8.35 37.08
C GLN A 293 -16.07 -6.87 37.50
N ARG A 294 -15.02 -6.12 37.17
CA ARG A 294 -14.90 -4.70 37.54
C ARG A 294 -14.19 -3.88 36.48
N PRO A 295 -14.41 -2.55 36.44
CA PRO A 295 -13.62 -1.66 35.61
C PRO A 295 -12.18 -1.54 36.11
N ASP A 296 -11.26 -1.28 35.17
CA ASP A 296 -9.87 -0.86 35.40
C ASP A 296 -9.64 0.50 34.74
N GLY A 297 -9.74 1.56 35.55
CA GLY A 297 -9.55 2.94 35.12
C GLY A 297 -8.28 3.61 35.66
N GLU A 298 -7.42 2.87 36.36
CA GLU A 298 -6.25 3.41 37.07
C GLU A 298 -5.06 3.70 36.15
N ARG A 299 -5.08 3.15 34.93
CA ARG A 299 -4.00 3.32 33.95
C ARG A 299 -4.26 4.49 33.02
N PHE A 300 -3.19 5.21 32.68
CA PHE A 300 -3.23 6.19 31.59
C PHE A 300 -3.42 5.49 30.24
N ARG A 301 -4.27 6.04 29.39
CA ARG A 301 -4.57 5.50 28.06
C ARG A 301 -4.62 6.62 27.03
N GLU A 302 -4.07 6.38 25.85
CA GLU A 302 -4.37 7.22 24.68
C GLU A 302 -5.84 6.99 24.29
N ILE A 303 -6.58 8.05 23.97
CA ILE A 303 -8.05 7.98 23.82
C ILE A 303 -8.55 8.22 22.39
N ALA A 304 -7.65 8.58 21.47
CA ALA A 304 -8.06 9.01 20.13
C ALA A 304 -8.76 7.90 19.33
N ALA A 305 -8.29 6.66 19.43
CA ALA A 305 -8.88 5.52 18.73
C ALA A 305 -10.27 5.17 19.28
N GLU A 306 -10.48 5.29 20.59
CA GLU A 306 -11.78 5.13 21.24
C GLU A 306 -12.77 6.22 20.83
N LEU A 307 -12.31 7.48 20.75
CA LEU A 307 -13.15 8.58 20.27
C LEU A 307 -13.49 8.43 18.78
N GLU A 308 -12.51 8.09 17.94
CA GLU A 308 -12.72 7.75 16.52
C GLU A 308 -13.74 6.63 16.36
N PHE A 309 -13.60 5.54 17.11
CA PHE A 309 -14.54 4.42 17.10
C PHE A 309 -15.98 4.84 17.43
N LEU A 310 -16.18 5.67 18.46
CA LEU A 310 -17.50 6.16 18.83
C LEU A 310 -18.09 7.09 17.75
N LEU A 311 -17.25 7.93 17.12
CA LEU A 311 -17.66 8.78 16.02
C LEU A 311 -18.06 7.97 14.79
N ASP A 312 -17.23 7.02 14.36
CA ASP A 312 -17.53 6.14 13.23
C ASP A 312 -18.81 5.34 13.47
N THR A 313 -18.99 4.81 14.69
CA THR A 313 -20.22 4.12 15.10
C THR A 313 -21.44 5.05 15.05
N SER A 314 -21.30 6.30 15.45
CA SER A 314 -22.40 7.27 15.43
C SER A 314 -22.82 7.67 14.02
N GLN A 315 -21.90 7.59 13.06
CA GLN A 315 -22.09 7.96 11.66
C GLN A 315 -22.39 6.75 10.75
N ALA A 316 -22.51 5.55 11.32
CA ALA A 316 -22.81 4.33 10.57
C ALA A 316 -24.03 4.54 9.64
N PRO A 317 -23.97 4.09 8.37
CA PRO A 317 -25.07 4.26 7.42
C PRO A 317 -26.41 3.70 7.93
N ASP A 318 -27.51 4.31 7.49
CA ASP A 318 -28.87 3.87 7.82
C ASP A 318 -29.05 2.37 7.47
N GLY A 319 -29.47 1.57 8.46
CA GLY A 319 -29.68 0.13 8.30
C GLY A 319 -28.48 -0.75 8.69
N VAL A 320 -27.30 -0.18 8.96
CA VAL A 320 -26.13 -0.91 9.49
C VAL A 320 -26.23 -1.10 11.00
N LEU A 321 -26.72 -0.09 11.72
CA LEU A 321 -26.98 -0.17 13.15
C LEU A 321 -28.34 0.46 13.48
N SER A 322 -28.88 0.13 14.65
CA SER A 322 -30.09 0.80 15.14
C SER A 322 -29.80 2.27 15.49
N ARG A 323 -30.79 3.14 15.25
CA ARG A 323 -30.68 4.57 15.60
C ARG A 323 -30.45 4.81 17.09
N GLU A 324 -30.91 3.89 17.94
CA GLU A 324 -30.65 3.95 19.38
C GLU A 324 -29.15 3.77 19.68
N LEU A 325 -28.51 2.79 19.05
CA LEU A 325 -27.08 2.52 19.25
C LEU A 325 -26.21 3.65 18.70
N THR A 326 -26.50 4.16 17.51
CA THR A 326 -25.75 5.28 16.93
C THR A 326 -25.90 6.56 17.78
N ALA A 327 -27.10 6.84 18.30
CA ALA A 327 -27.34 7.97 19.20
C ALA A 327 -26.61 7.82 20.54
N ARG A 328 -26.57 6.61 21.12
CA ARG A 328 -25.80 6.34 22.35
C ARG A 328 -24.29 6.51 22.13
N ALA A 329 -23.77 6.07 20.98
CA ALA A 329 -22.37 6.29 20.61
C ALA A 329 -22.04 7.78 20.48
N LEU A 330 -22.91 8.57 19.82
CA LEU A 330 -22.74 10.02 19.71
C LEU A 330 -22.76 10.70 21.09
N ALA A 331 -23.70 10.33 21.96
CA ALA A 331 -23.78 10.87 23.31
C ALA A 331 -22.51 10.58 24.13
N ALA A 332 -21.96 9.37 24.01
CA ALA A 332 -20.70 8.99 24.64
C ALA A 332 -19.50 9.78 24.07
N ALA A 333 -19.41 9.93 22.74
CA ALA A 333 -18.37 10.74 22.10
C ALA A 333 -18.45 12.20 22.56
N HIS A 334 -19.65 12.77 22.62
CA HIS A 334 -19.88 14.14 23.09
C HIS A 334 -19.46 14.33 24.55
N ALA A 335 -19.85 13.42 25.44
CA ALA A 335 -19.46 13.46 26.85
C ALA A 335 -17.93 13.36 27.03
N MET A 336 -17.27 12.49 26.25
CA MET A 336 -15.82 12.39 26.22
C MET A 336 -15.15 13.67 25.69
N GLY A 337 -15.69 14.28 24.63
CA GLY A 337 -15.25 15.57 24.09
C GLY A 337 -15.32 16.68 25.14
N GLY A 338 -16.41 16.76 25.89
CA GLY A 338 -16.55 17.71 27.01
C GLY A 338 -15.48 17.50 28.10
N ALA A 339 -15.19 16.25 28.44
CA ALA A 339 -14.15 15.94 29.42
C ALA A 339 -12.74 16.35 28.94
N ILE A 340 -12.46 16.21 27.64
CA ILE A 340 -11.23 16.67 27.00
C ILE A 340 -11.13 18.20 27.04
N LEU A 341 -12.21 18.92 26.73
CA LEU A 341 -12.21 20.39 26.80
C LEU A 341 -11.96 20.90 28.22
N GLU A 342 -12.52 20.22 29.23
CA GLU A 342 -12.37 20.60 30.64
C GLU A 342 -10.94 20.38 31.17
N ARG A 343 -10.27 19.29 30.75
CA ARG A 343 -9.04 18.80 31.41
C ARG A 343 -7.81 18.74 30.51
N GLY A 344 -8.03 18.68 29.19
CA GLY A 344 -7.04 18.28 28.19
C GLY A 344 -6.41 19.42 27.39
N ILE A 345 -6.93 20.64 27.50
CA ILE A 345 -6.39 21.82 26.79
C ILE A 345 -5.25 22.43 27.61
N LEU A 346 -4.06 22.48 27.02
CA LEU A 346 -2.87 23.03 27.64
C LEU A 346 -2.76 24.55 27.38
N PRO A 347 -1.96 25.29 28.19
CA PRO A 347 -1.84 26.76 28.04
C PRO A 347 -1.29 27.23 26.69
N ASP A 348 -0.57 26.36 25.97
CA ASP A 348 -0.02 26.63 24.64
C ASP A 348 -1.01 26.29 23.50
N GLY A 349 -2.23 25.84 23.84
CA GLY A 349 -3.27 25.45 22.89
C GLY A 349 -3.18 23.99 22.41
N SER A 350 -2.16 23.23 22.83
CA SER A 350 -2.09 21.81 22.51
C SER A 350 -3.11 20.98 23.31
N VAL A 351 -3.48 19.82 22.77
CA VAL A 351 -4.48 18.93 23.38
C VAL A 351 -3.82 17.63 23.79
N VAL A 352 -4.02 17.24 25.05
CA VAL A 352 -3.45 16.00 25.59
C VAL A 352 -4.09 14.77 24.94
N ALA A 353 -3.25 13.80 24.58
CA ALA A 353 -3.69 12.54 23.97
C ALA A 353 -4.03 11.43 24.99
N SER A 354 -3.52 11.52 26.23
CA SER A 354 -3.60 10.43 27.21
C SER A 354 -4.12 10.84 28.59
N TYR A 355 -5.04 10.03 29.13
CA TYR A 355 -5.77 10.30 30.37
C TYR A 355 -5.89 9.05 31.25
N ARG A 356 -6.01 9.24 32.56
CA ARG A 356 -6.47 8.23 33.52
C ARG A 356 -7.97 8.41 33.78
N ALA A 357 -8.74 7.35 33.67
CA ALA A 357 -10.19 7.44 33.66
C ALA A 357 -10.80 7.78 35.03
N VAL A 358 -10.24 7.25 36.13
CA VAL A 358 -10.84 7.39 37.47
C VAL A 358 -10.91 8.83 37.98
N ASP A 359 -10.01 9.71 37.53
CA ASP A 359 -9.89 11.08 38.03
C ASP A 359 -9.63 12.12 36.93
N GLY A 360 -9.50 11.68 35.68
CA GLY A 360 -9.23 12.56 34.54
C GLY A 360 -7.81 13.14 34.53
N ALA A 361 -6.87 12.57 35.30
CA ALA A 361 -5.49 13.02 35.26
C ALA A 361 -4.90 12.87 33.86
N ILE A 362 -4.12 13.87 33.44
CA ILE A 362 -3.46 13.92 32.13
C ILE A 362 -2.07 13.28 32.17
N ASN A 363 -1.66 12.70 31.04
CA ASN A 363 -0.29 12.23 30.81
C ASN A 363 0.33 12.97 29.62
N LEU A 364 1.40 13.72 29.89
CA LEU A 364 2.15 14.47 28.87
C LEU A 364 3.24 13.64 28.19
N ALA A 365 3.61 12.49 28.74
CA ALA A 365 4.62 11.60 28.19
C ALA A 365 4.02 10.69 27.09
N THR A 366 3.53 11.31 26.01
CA THR A 366 3.06 10.63 24.81
C THR A 366 4.04 10.87 23.65
N ASN A 367 4.01 10.00 22.64
CA ASN A 367 4.84 10.20 21.46
C ASN A 367 4.42 11.51 20.76
N PRO A 368 5.36 12.41 20.38
CA PRO A 368 5.04 13.65 19.68
C PRO A 368 4.13 13.49 18.45
N LEU A 369 4.22 12.36 17.73
CA LEU A 369 3.33 12.06 16.60
C LEU A 369 1.84 12.09 17.00
N ARG A 370 1.50 11.80 18.26
CA ARG A 370 0.13 11.82 18.80
C ARG A 370 -0.50 13.22 18.91
N ARG A 371 0.28 14.27 18.68
CA ARG A 371 -0.13 15.67 18.93
C ARG A 371 -1.46 16.06 18.27
N LEU A 372 -1.73 15.56 17.07
CA LEU A 372 -2.94 15.90 16.32
C LEU A 372 -4.02 14.80 16.34
N ASP A 373 -3.78 13.68 17.02
CA ASP A 373 -4.72 12.54 17.08
C ASP A 373 -6.06 12.95 17.72
N VAL A 374 -6.04 13.55 18.91
CA VAL A 374 -7.25 14.03 19.60
C VAL A 374 -7.86 15.27 18.94
N PRO A 375 -7.09 16.32 18.56
CA PRO A 375 -7.61 17.46 17.82
C PRO A 375 -8.41 17.09 16.56
N ALA A 376 -7.98 16.06 15.81
CA ALA A 376 -8.69 15.64 14.60
C ALA A 376 -10.09 15.10 14.92
N GLN A 377 -10.22 14.33 15.99
CA GLN A 377 -11.50 13.79 16.42
C GLN A 377 -12.38 14.84 17.09
N LEU A 378 -11.80 15.82 17.82
CA LEU A 378 -12.55 16.97 18.33
C LEU A 378 -13.12 17.82 17.19
N ALA A 379 -12.37 18.00 16.09
CA ALA A 379 -12.89 18.71 14.93
C ALA A 379 -14.11 18.01 14.32
N ARG A 380 -14.01 16.69 14.10
CA ARG A 380 -15.14 15.86 13.63
C ARG A 380 -16.35 15.96 14.58
N LEU A 381 -16.12 15.80 15.87
CA LEU A 381 -17.19 15.87 16.88
C LEU A 381 -17.83 17.25 16.91
N GLY A 382 -17.04 18.32 16.92
CA GLY A 382 -17.52 19.71 16.91
C GLY A 382 -18.39 20.03 15.70
N ALA A 383 -18.03 19.53 14.52
CA ALA A 383 -18.88 19.65 13.33
C ALA A 383 -20.19 18.85 13.44
N LEU A 384 -20.16 17.66 14.06
CA LEU A 384 -21.35 16.80 14.24
C LEU A 384 -22.35 17.35 15.26
N VAL A 385 -21.88 17.95 16.35
CA VAL A 385 -22.73 18.49 17.43
C VAL A 385 -22.87 20.02 17.40
N GLU A 386 -22.29 20.67 16.38
CA GLU A 386 -22.25 22.12 16.21
C GLU A 386 -21.68 22.87 17.44
N ASP A 387 -20.61 22.33 18.05
CA ASP A 387 -19.93 22.92 19.21
C ASP A 387 -18.67 23.72 18.81
N PRO A 388 -18.72 25.07 18.84
CA PRO A 388 -17.59 25.92 18.45
C PRO A 388 -16.38 25.81 19.40
N ALA A 389 -16.55 25.31 20.63
CA ALA A 389 -15.44 25.13 21.56
C ALA A 389 -14.49 24.01 21.11
N MET A 390 -15.05 22.93 20.54
CA MET A 390 -14.27 21.82 20.00
C MET A 390 -13.54 22.21 18.72
N GLU A 391 -14.21 22.98 17.85
CA GLU A 391 -13.58 23.58 16.67
C GLU A 391 -12.40 24.48 17.06
N LEU A 392 -12.60 25.36 18.04
CA LEU A 392 -11.55 26.27 18.52
C LEU A 392 -10.36 25.51 19.11
N ALA A 393 -10.61 24.45 19.89
CA ALA A 393 -9.56 23.60 20.42
C ALA A 393 -8.72 22.94 19.31
N ALA A 394 -9.38 22.41 18.28
CA ALA A 394 -8.69 21.81 17.13
C ALA A 394 -7.87 22.84 16.34
N ARG A 395 -8.43 24.02 16.07
CA ARG A 395 -7.72 25.13 15.40
C ARG A 395 -6.50 25.59 16.20
N ASN A 396 -6.64 25.79 17.52
CA ASN A 396 -5.54 26.23 18.37
C ASN A 396 -4.39 25.21 18.43
N ALA A 397 -4.69 23.91 18.37
CA ALA A 397 -3.67 22.87 18.33
C ALA A 397 -2.75 22.96 17.09
N LEU A 398 -3.27 23.53 15.99
CA LEU A 398 -2.52 23.80 14.75
C LEU A 398 -1.78 25.13 14.77
N VAL A 399 -2.26 26.15 15.49
CA VAL A 399 -1.58 27.47 15.57
C VAL A 399 -0.16 27.34 16.14
N ALA A 400 0.04 26.40 17.06
CA ALA A 400 1.36 26.10 17.63
C ALA A 400 2.17 25.10 16.79
N PHE A 401 1.68 24.68 15.61
CA PHE A 401 2.30 23.70 14.73
C PHE A 401 2.88 24.40 13.50
N GLU A 402 4.20 24.48 13.42
CA GLU A 402 4.91 24.83 12.19
C GLU A 402 5.35 23.54 11.50
N PHE A 403 4.94 23.35 10.25
CA PHE A 403 5.30 22.15 9.47
C PHE A 403 6.79 22.09 9.11
N THR A 404 7.52 23.20 9.27
CA THR A 404 8.90 23.37 8.81
C THR A 404 9.89 22.32 9.35
N HIS A 405 9.96 21.22 8.60
CA HIS A 405 11.11 20.35 8.29
C HIS A 405 11.78 19.63 9.47
N HIS A 406 11.15 18.56 9.95
CA HIS A 406 11.78 17.59 10.87
C HIS A 406 12.63 16.49 10.18
N TRP A 407 12.65 16.44 8.84
CA TRP A 407 13.42 15.45 8.08
C TRP A 407 14.44 16.11 7.12
N PRO A 408 15.76 15.90 7.32
CA PRO A 408 16.80 16.42 6.43
C PRO A 408 17.13 15.48 5.24
N GLY A 409 16.40 14.36 5.09
CA GLY A 409 16.67 13.39 4.02
C GLY A 409 16.29 13.92 2.63
N ASP A 410 16.80 13.24 1.61
CA ASP A 410 16.63 13.59 0.20
C ASP A 410 15.93 12.42 -0.53
N TRP A 411 15.77 12.47 -1.85
CA TRP A 411 15.09 11.44 -2.67
C TRP A 411 15.51 9.98 -2.39
N HIS A 412 16.76 9.75 -1.97
CA HIS A 412 17.29 8.41 -1.71
C HIS A 412 16.93 7.88 -0.33
N ASP A 413 16.49 8.75 0.58
CA ASP A 413 16.06 8.47 1.96
C ASP A 413 14.85 9.36 2.29
N VAL A 414 13.75 9.18 1.54
CA VAL A 414 12.53 9.98 1.70
C VAL A 414 11.78 9.64 3.00
N ASP A 415 12.00 8.44 3.54
CA ASP A 415 11.46 7.99 4.82
C ASP A 415 12.46 8.12 5.97
N PRO A 416 11.99 8.32 7.23
CA PRO A 416 10.59 8.44 7.68
C PRO A 416 9.83 9.72 7.31
N GLY A 417 10.48 10.75 6.76
CA GLY A 417 9.86 12.08 6.64
C GLY A 417 8.52 12.13 5.89
N PHE A 418 8.41 11.43 4.77
CA PHE A 418 7.15 11.40 4.03
C PHE A 418 6.06 10.60 4.75
N ASP A 419 6.37 9.41 5.28
CA ASP A 419 5.36 8.60 5.97
C ASP A 419 5.05 9.05 7.41
N ASP A 420 6.05 9.04 8.30
CA ASP A 420 5.82 9.22 9.73
C ASP A 420 5.51 10.69 10.07
N ASP A 421 6.25 11.66 9.54
CA ASP A 421 6.01 13.07 9.84
C ASP A 421 4.82 13.59 9.01
N PHE A 422 4.98 13.67 7.69
CA PHE A 422 3.94 14.22 6.83
C PHE A 422 2.69 13.34 6.82
N GLY A 423 2.85 12.02 6.64
CA GLY A 423 1.71 11.11 6.59
C GLY A 423 0.89 11.10 7.87
N HIS A 424 1.51 11.20 9.04
CA HIS A 424 0.78 11.24 10.30
C HIS A 424 0.08 12.59 10.50
N TYR A 425 0.81 13.71 10.54
CA TYR A 425 0.21 15.02 10.79
C TYR A 425 -0.73 15.47 9.67
N GLY A 426 -0.34 15.24 8.42
CA GLY A 426 -1.13 15.53 7.23
C GLY A 426 -2.46 14.80 7.22
N ALA A 427 -2.50 13.51 7.58
CA ALA A 427 -3.76 12.76 7.66
C ALA A 427 -4.73 13.38 8.67
N ARG A 428 -4.25 13.83 9.83
CA ARG A 428 -5.08 14.47 10.86
C ARG A 428 -5.56 15.85 10.40
N ALA A 429 -4.69 16.62 9.74
CA ALA A 429 -5.06 17.91 9.17
C ALA A 429 -6.13 17.78 8.08
N VAL A 430 -6.03 16.76 7.21
CA VAL A 430 -7.09 16.45 6.22
C VAL A 430 -8.40 16.11 6.92
N THR A 431 -8.39 15.27 7.97
CA THR A 431 -9.60 14.96 8.76
C THR A 431 -10.24 16.21 9.37
N MET A 432 -9.44 17.13 9.93
CA MET A 432 -9.98 18.39 10.45
C MET A 432 -10.57 19.26 9.32
N LEU A 433 -9.92 19.29 8.16
CA LEU A 433 -10.37 20.05 7.01
C LEU A 433 -11.65 19.47 6.38
N GLU A 434 -11.86 18.15 6.43
CA GLU A 434 -13.15 17.54 6.05
C GLU A 434 -14.29 18.03 6.97
N ALA A 435 -14.02 18.20 8.26
CA ALA A 435 -14.97 18.76 9.21
C ALA A 435 -15.20 20.27 9.00
N PHE A 436 -14.14 21.01 8.62
CA PHE A 436 -14.19 22.47 8.40
C PHE A 436 -13.53 22.89 7.07
N PRO A 437 -14.18 22.69 5.90
CA PRO A 437 -13.55 22.84 4.58
C PRO A 437 -13.03 24.25 4.24
N GLY A 438 -13.50 25.28 4.93
CA GLY A 438 -13.09 26.67 4.74
C GLY A 438 -11.89 27.11 5.57
N ASP A 439 -11.34 26.26 6.45
CA ASP A 439 -10.22 26.64 7.31
C ASP A 439 -8.88 26.62 6.54
N ALA A 440 -8.26 27.79 6.42
CA ALA A 440 -7.02 27.96 5.69
C ALA A 440 -5.81 27.31 6.38
N GLY A 441 -5.77 27.26 7.71
CA GLY A 441 -4.65 26.71 8.48
C GLY A 441 -4.57 25.19 8.36
N MET A 442 -5.73 24.52 8.45
CA MET A 442 -5.83 23.07 8.25
C MET A 442 -5.39 22.66 6.84
N GLY A 443 -5.74 23.44 5.81
CA GLY A 443 -5.32 23.21 4.43
C GLY A 443 -3.83 23.49 4.16
N ALA A 444 -3.26 24.50 4.81
CA ALA A 444 -1.87 24.90 4.61
C ALA A 444 -0.89 23.78 4.99
N LEU A 445 -1.11 23.11 6.13
CA LEU A 445 -0.24 22.03 6.61
C LEU A 445 -0.09 20.89 5.58
N VAL A 446 -1.19 20.49 4.95
CA VAL A 446 -1.20 19.42 3.94
C VAL A 446 -0.55 19.90 2.64
N ASP A 447 -0.89 21.11 2.19
CA ASP A 447 -0.40 21.67 0.94
C ASP A 447 1.11 21.95 1.00
N GLU A 448 1.64 22.44 2.12
CA GLU A 448 3.07 22.69 2.35
C GLU A 448 3.87 21.39 2.43
N GLY A 449 3.37 20.39 3.15
CA GLY A 449 4.00 19.08 3.22
C GLY A 449 4.06 18.38 1.87
N TRP A 450 2.96 18.42 1.12
CA TRP A 450 2.96 17.90 -0.25
C TRP A 450 3.97 18.62 -1.14
N ALA A 451 3.99 19.95 -1.13
CA ALA A 451 4.93 20.74 -1.92
C ALA A 451 6.40 20.43 -1.56
N HIS A 452 6.67 20.07 -0.30
CA HIS A 452 8.01 19.67 0.12
C HIS A 452 8.40 18.27 -0.37
N TYR A 453 7.55 17.27 -0.17
CA TYR A 453 7.93 15.86 -0.42
C TYR A 453 7.67 15.37 -1.84
N ARG A 454 6.75 15.98 -2.60
CA ARG A 454 6.30 15.48 -3.92
C ARG A 454 7.45 15.13 -4.86
N ASP A 455 8.39 16.05 -5.05
CA ASP A 455 9.48 15.87 -6.03
C ASP A 455 10.52 14.85 -5.54
N MET A 456 10.78 14.80 -4.23
CA MET A 456 11.63 13.77 -3.61
C MET A 456 11.00 12.39 -3.73
N TRP A 457 9.69 12.29 -3.51
CA TRP A 457 8.94 11.05 -3.64
C TRP A 457 8.92 10.56 -5.09
N HIS A 458 8.64 11.45 -6.05
CA HIS A 458 8.74 11.16 -7.48
C HIS A 458 10.10 10.56 -7.86
N ASP A 459 11.19 11.20 -7.44
CA ASP A 459 12.54 10.70 -7.70
C ASP A 459 12.85 9.40 -6.95
N GLY A 460 12.45 9.27 -5.68
CA GLY A 460 12.65 8.07 -4.88
C GLY A 460 12.00 6.84 -5.50
N LEU A 461 10.76 6.96 -5.97
CA LEU A 461 10.00 5.87 -6.59
C LEU A 461 10.68 5.32 -7.86
N ARG A 462 11.23 6.19 -8.69
CA ARG A 462 11.74 5.84 -10.03
C ARG A 462 13.25 5.69 -10.10
N LEU A 463 14.02 6.30 -9.20
CA LEU A 463 15.49 6.19 -9.17
C LEU A 463 15.98 5.15 -8.15
N GLY A 464 15.06 4.49 -7.45
CA GLY A 464 15.39 3.43 -6.50
C GLY A 464 15.85 3.94 -5.13
N GLY A 465 15.23 5.01 -4.64
CA GLY A 465 15.41 5.48 -3.26
C GLY A 465 14.86 4.50 -2.22
N SER A 466 15.07 4.82 -0.94
CA SER A 466 14.48 4.11 0.21
C SER A 466 13.02 4.52 0.35
N VAL A 467 12.09 3.59 0.16
CA VAL A 467 10.64 3.82 0.16
C VAL A 467 9.94 2.78 1.04
N ALA A 468 9.27 3.23 2.08
CA ALA A 468 8.60 2.46 3.11
C ALA A 468 7.20 2.04 2.68
N ALA A 469 6.76 0.86 3.13
CA ALA A 469 5.48 0.29 2.68
C ALA A 469 4.27 1.11 3.16
N ASP A 470 4.35 1.68 4.35
CA ASP A 470 3.32 2.45 5.05
C ASP A 470 3.05 3.83 4.48
N GLN A 471 3.88 4.33 3.55
CA GLN A 471 3.62 5.56 2.76
C GLN A 471 2.26 5.57 2.05
N VAL A 472 1.58 4.42 1.92
CA VAL A 472 0.20 4.34 1.45
C VAL A 472 -0.76 5.23 2.25
N ARG A 473 -0.43 5.54 3.51
CA ARG A 473 -1.11 6.58 4.30
C ARG A 473 -1.11 7.94 3.58
N CYS A 474 0.01 8.31 2.97
CA CYS A 474 0.15 9.53 2.16
C CYS A 474 -0.68 9.46 0.87
N TRP A 475 -0.87 8.28 0.30
CA TRP A 475 -1.71 8.11 -0.88
C TRP A 475 -3.17 8.42 -0.51
N LYS A 476 -3.64 7.87 0.62
CA LYS A 476 -4.98 8.12 1.16
C LYS A 476 -5.21 9.61 1.42
N LEU A 477 -4.33 10.25 2.18
CA LEU A 477 -4.51 11.67 2.55
C LEU A 477 -4.46 12.58 1.32
N MET A 478 -3.59 12.30 0.34
CA MET A 478 -3.50 13.11 -0.87
C MET A 478 -4.69 12.89 -1.81
N LEU A 479 -5.25 11.67 -1.89
CA LEU A 479 -6.50 11.42 -2.61
C LEU A 479 -7.68 12.17 -1.97
N GLN A 480 -7.79 12.16 -0.63
CA GLN A 480 -8.78 12.95 0.09
C GLN A 480 -8.60 14.45 -0.17
N ARG A 481 -7.35 14.94 -0.11
CA ARG A 481 -7.05 16.35 -0.41
C ARG A 481 -7.37 16.72 -1.86
N ALA A 482 -7.09 15.84 -2.83
CA ALA A 482 -7.41 16.07 -4.23
C ALA A 482 -8.92 16.16 -4.49
N ARG A 483 -9.76 15.46 -3.72
CA ARG A 483 -11.23 15.64 -3.79
C ARG A 483 -11.67 17.04 -3.37
N GLN A 484 -11.00 17.64 -2.38
CA GLN A 484 -11.27 19.00 -1.91
C GLN A 484 -10.61 20.07 -2.79
N LYS A 485 -9.46 19.76 -3.38
CA LYS A 485 -8.67 20.65 -4.26
C LYS A 485 -8.33 19.92 -5.57
N PRO A 486 -9.28 19.84 -6.52
CA PRO A 486 -9.14 19.03 -7.75
C PRO A 486 -7.94 19.36 -8.63
N SER A 487 -7.37 20.57 -8.51
CA SER A 487 -6.16 20.97 -9.23
C SER A 487 -4.94 20.09 -8.90
N LEU A 488 -4.94 19.39 -7.76
CA LEU A 488 -3.85 18.49 -7.37
C LEU A 488 -3.90 17.13 -8.10
N ALA A 489 -5.05 16.74 -8.65
CA ALA A 489 -5.24 15.40 -9.21
C ALA A 489 -4.28 15.09 -10.36
N GLY A 490 -4.03 16.07 -11.25
CA GLY A 490 -3.15 15.89 -12.40
C GLY A 490 -1.68 15.64 -12.04
N GLU A 491 -1.23 16.14 -10.89
CA GLU A 491 0.12 15.88 -10.36
C GLU A 491 0.17 14.57 -9.58
N LEU A 492 -0.90 14.25 -8.84
CA LEU A 492 -0.96 13.09 -7.96
C LEU A 492 -1.11 11.77 -8.73
N GLN A 493 -1.96 11.72 -9.75
CA GLN A 493 -2.31 10.47 -10.45
C GLN A 493 -1.10 9.76 -11.07
N PRO A 494 -0.17 10.44 -11.79
CA PRO A 494 1.03 9.79 -12.31
C PRO A 494 1.94 9.25 -11.20
N LEU A 495 2.01 9.94 -10.06
CA LEU A 495 2.79 9.51 -8.90
C LEU A 495 2.20 8.27 -8.24
N LEU A 496 0.88 8.19 -8.10
CA LEU A 496 0.21 6.98 -7.61
C LEU A 496 0.44 5.79 -8.54
N SER A 497 0.40 6.00 -9.86
CA SER A 497 0.75 4.96 -10.81
C SER A 497 2.20 4.51 -10.68
N ALA A 498 3.15 5.44 -10.52
CA ALA A 498 4.55 5.09 -10.26
C ALA A 498 4.71 4.34 -8.93
N ALA A 499 4.02 4.77 -7.88
CA ALA A 499 4.06 4.14 -6.56
C ALA A 499 3.53 2.71 -6.60
N MET A 500 2.36 2.48 -7.22
CA MET A 500 1.82 1.14 -7.43
C MET A 500 2.82 0.22 -8.15
N ARG A 501 3.48 0.69 -9.21
CA ARG A 501 4.48 -0.09 -9.96
C ARG A 501 5.73 -0.36 -9.14
N ALA A 502 6.27 0.65 -8.47
CA ALA A 502 7.47 0.55 -7.65
C ALA A 502 7.28 -0.43 -6.47
N HIS A 503 6.21 -0.28 -5.69
CA HIS A 503 5.93 -1.16 -4.56
C HIS A 503 5.68 -2.61 -5.00
N PHE A 504 4.86 -2.84 -6.03
CA PHE A 504 4.59 -4.19 -6.52
C PHE A 504 5.85 -4.86 -7.06
N LYS A 505 6.72 -4.12 -7.73
CA LYS A 505 8.01 -4.64 -8.19
C LYS A 505 8.97 -4.93 -7.03
N ALA A 506 9.10 -3.98 -6.12
CA ALA A 506 10.21 -3.95 -5.20
C ALA A 506 9.97 -4.74 -3.90
N GLN A 507 8.72 -4.95 -3.50
CA GLN A 507 8.37 -5.62 -2.24
C GLN A 507 8.19 -7.15 -2.33
N GLN A 508 8.33 -7.75 -3.52
CA GLN A 508 8.31 -9.21 -3.64
C GLN A 508 9.64 -9.81 -3.18
N TYR A 509 9.60 -10.74 -2.24
CA TYR A 509 10.76 -11.47 -1.76
C TYR A 509 11.16 -12.61 -2.71
N ARG A 510 12.37 -13.14 -2.52
CA ARG A 510 12.90 -14.26 -3.31
C ARG A 510 12.05 -15.54 -3.29
N ASN A 511 11.30 -15.78 -2.23
CA ASN A 511 10.38 -16.91 -2.13
C ASN A 511 9.02 -16.66 -2.80
N GLY A 512 8.81 -15.49 -3.41
CA GLY A 512 7.57 -15.09 -4.07
C GLY A 512 6.51 -14.46 -3.20
N ALA A 513 6.68 -14.49 -1.88
CA ALA A 513 5.84 -13.74 -0.97
C ALA A 513 5.97 -12.23 -1.25
N PHE A 514 4.88 -11.50 -1.05
CA PHE A 514 4.92 -10.05 -0.87
C PHE A 514 4.90 -9.76 0.62
N GLY A 515 5.42 -8.60 1.03
CA GLY A 515 5.22 -8.15 2.40
C GLY A 515 5.40 -6.65 2.56
N ASP A 516 4.90 -6.14 3.67
CA ASP A 516 5.03 -4.74 4.05
C ASP A 516 6.46 -4.46 4.51
N VAL A 517 7.32 -4.17 3.54
CA VAL A 517 8.71 -3.78 3.79
C VAL A 517 9.10 -2.57 2.97
N THR A 518 10.01 -1.80 3.52
CA THR A 518 10.76 -0.80 2.78
C THR A 518 11.56 -1.48 1.68
N PHE A 519 11.66 -0.81 0.54
CA PHE A 519 12.59 -1.20 -0.51
C PHE A 519 13.66 -0.13 -0.73
N LEU A 520 14.84 -0.55 -1.18
CA LEU A 520 15.94 0.31 -1.58
C LEU A 520 16.52 -0.24 -2.87
N ALA A 521 16.79 0.62 -3.86
CA ALA A 521 17.23 0.21 -5.20
C ALA A 521 16.33 -0.90 -5.79
N PHE A 522 15.02 -0.81 -5.55
CA PHE A 522 14.03 -1.80 -5.95
C PHE A 522 14.17 -3.19 -5.31
N ASP A 523 14.98 -3.36 -4.25
CA ASP A 523 15.08 -4.59 -3.47
C ASP A 523 14.43 -4.46 -2.09
N PRO A 524 13.72 -5.49 -1.61
CA PRO A 524 13.11 -5.47 -0.29
C PRO A 524 14.21 -5.46 0.77
N LYS A 525 14.07 -4.58 1.76
CA LYS A 525 15.03 -4.41 2.85
C LYS A 525 14.36 -4.81 4.15
N THR A 526 15.00 -5.71 4.90
CA THR A 526 14.57 -6.18 6.22
C THR A 526 15.59 -5.78 7.27
N GLY A 527 15.19 -5.49 8.51
CA GLY A 527 16.11 -5.22 9.62
C GLY A 527 16.56 -3.76 9.71
N ILE A 528 15.73 -2.80 9.28
CA ILE A 528 15.99 -1.36 9.38
C ILE A 528 15.29 -0.73 10.59
N GLN A 529 15.71 0.44 11.05
CA GLN A 529 15.11 1.05 12.26
C GLN A 529 13.73 1.70 12.02
N VAL A 530 13.29 1.86 10.76
CA VAL A 530 12.06 2.58 10.36
C VAL A 530 11.29 1.73 9.35
N GLY A 531 9.97 1.55 9.54
CA GLY A 531 9.11 0.74 8.66
C GLY A 531 9.25 -0.79 8.82
N ASP A 532 9.89 -1.26 9.90
CA ASP A 532 10.49 -2.60 9.98
C ASP A 532 9.75 -3.61 10.85
N LEU A 533 8.43 -3.69 10.69
CA LEU A 533 7.73 -4.93 11.04
C LEU A 533 7.32 -5.63 9.74
N PRO A 534 8.26 -6.36 9.09
CA PRO A 534 7.94 -7.19 7.94
C PRO A 534 6.72 -8.03 8.24
N GLY A 535 5.73 -7.93 7.35
CA GLY A 535 4.53 -8.71 7.52
C GLY A 535 3.73 -8.90 6.27
N VAL A 536 2.50 -9.38 6.44
CA VAL A 536 1.49 -9.44 5.37
C VAL A 536 1.46 -8.12 4.58
N PRO A 537 1.27 -8.15 3.24
CA PRO A 537 1.38 -6.98 2.36
C PRO A 537 0.14 -6.06 2.44
N SER A 538 -0.24 -5.67 3.66
CA SER A 538 -1.47 -4.92 3.92
C SER A 538 -1.45 -3.52 3.33
N ASN A 539 -0.30 -2.84 3.36
CA ASN A 539 -0.21 -1.47 2.89
C ASN A 539 -0.34 -1.42 1.37
N LEU A 540 0.43 -2.23 0.64
CA LEU A 540 0.30 -2.26 -0.83
C LEU A 540 -1.11 -2.71 -1.25
N LEU A 541 -1.72 -3.68 -0.56
CA LEU A 541 -3.09 -4.09 -0.84
C LEU A 541 -4.10 -2.94 -0.64
N LEU A 542 -3.93 -2.15 0.42
CA LEU A 542 -4.72 -0.94 0.68
C LEU A 542 -4.49 0.13 -0.41
N GLY A 543 -3.24 0.37 -0.80
CA GLY A 543 -2.88 1.35 -1.82
C GLY A 543 -3.49 1.04 -3.18
N LEU A 544 -3.51 -0.25 -3.55
CA LEU A 544 -4.19 -0.72 -4.76
C LEU A 544 -5.71 -0.52 -4.66
N ALA A 545 -6.32 -0.81 -3.51
CA ALA A 545 -7.76 -0.56 -3.30
C ALA A 545 -8.08 0.93 -3.45
N LEU A 546 -7.28 1.82 -2.85
CA LEU A 546 -7.48 3.26 -2.90
C LEU A 546 -7.42 3.83 -4.32
N CYS A 547 -6.59 3.24 -5.19
CA CYS A 547 -6.44 3.67 -6.58
C CYS A 547 -7.39 2.97 -7.56
N TYR A 548 -8.11 1.91 -7.14
CA TYR A 548 -9.05 1.20 -8.01
C TYR A 548 -10.21 2.11 -8.42
N GLY A 549 -10.46 2.23 -9.73
CA GLY A 549 -11.47 3.14 -10.29
C GLY A 549 -11.10 4.63 -10.23
N GLU A 550 -9.88 4.99 -9.79
CA GLU A 550 -9.43 6.38 -9.76
C GLU A 550 -8.91 6.79 -11.16
N PRO A 551 -9.53 7.79 -11.83
CA PRO A 551 -9.16 8.20 -13.17
C PRO A 551 -7.68 8.62 -13.26
N GLY A 552 -7.06 8.39 -14.42
CA GLY A 552 -5.68 8.81 -14.67
C GLY A 552 -4.62 7.97 -13.95
N THR A 553 -5.02 6.96 -13.18
CA THR A 553 -4.09 5.99 -12.59
C THR A 553 -3.89 4.75 -13.49
N LEU A 554 -3.45 3.62 -12.93
CA LEU A 554 -3.29 2.38 -13.72
C LEU A 554 -4.66 1.82 -14.15
N PRO A 555 -4.75 1.10 -15.29
CA PRO A 555 -5.97 0.41 -15.69
C PRO A 555 -6.50 -0.53 -14.59
N ASP A 556 -7.83 -0.56 -14.41
CA ASP A 556 -8.48 -1.30 -13.32
C ASP A 556 -8.20 -2.82 -13.36
N ASP A 557 -8.14 -3.41 -14.55
CA ASP A 557 -7.78 -4.82 -14.72
C ASP A 557 -6.36 -5.12 -14.21
N ARG A 558 -5.42 -4.22 -14.44
CA ARG A 558 -4.05 -4.31 -13.92
C ARG A 558 -4.02 -4.17 -12.41
N VAL A 559 -4.72 -3.19 -11.84
CA VAL A 559 -4.80 -3.01 -10.38
C VAL A 559 -5.44 -4.24 -9.72
N ARG A 560 -6.52 -4.76 -10.31
CA ARG A 560 -7.20 -5.99 -9.86
C ARG A 560 -6.29 -7.20 -9.93
N ALA A 561 -5.49 -7.34 -10.99
CA ALA A 561 -4.55 -8.44 -11.13
C ALA A 561 -3.39 -8.39 -10.12
N MET A 562 -2.88 -7.19 -9.84
CA MET A 562 -1.89 -6.98 -8.78
C MET A 562 -2.47 -7.35 -7.41
N ALA A 563 -3.69 -6.91 -7.10
CA ALA A 563 -4.36 -7.23 -5.84
C ALA A 563 -4.64 -8.73 -5.68
N ALA A 564 -5.13 -9.39 -6.73
CA ALA A 564 -5.35 -10.84 -6.74
C ALA A 564 -4.02 -11.60 -6.52
N THR A 565 -2.93 -11.14 -7.13
CA THR A 565 -1.58 -11.69 -6.91
C THR A 565 -1.17 -11.57 -5.44
N LEU A 566 -1.37 -10.40 -4.82
CA LEU A 566 -1.09 -10.18 -3.39
C LEU A 566 -1.91 -11.11 -2.50
N LEU A 567 -3.21 -11.26 -2.76
CA LEU A 567 -4.09 -12.11 -1.95
C LEU A 567 -3.73 -13.59 -2.07
N LEU A 568 -3.48 -14.08 -3.29
CA LEU A 568 -3.13 -15.48 -3.52
C LEU A 568 -1.77 -15.84 -2.93
N THR A 569 -0.77 -14.96 -3.07
CA THR A 569 0.52 -15.15 -2.42
C THR A 569 0.42 -15.01 -0.90
N SER A 570 -0.45 -14.12 -0.39
CA SER A 570 -0.70 -14.00 1.05
C SER A 570 -1.25 -15.29 1.64
N ASP A 571 -2.21 -15.92 0.95
CA ASP A 571 -2.75 -17.23 1.36
C ASP A 571 -1.67 -18.31 1.35
N GLN A 572 -0.83 -18.35 0.31
CA GLN A 572 0.23 -19.35 0.19
C GLN A 572 1.27 -19.26 1.32
N HIS A 573 1.64 -18.05 1.73
CA HIS A 573 2.76 -17.85 2.64
C HIS A 573 2.37 -17.58 4.10
N TYR A 574 1.27 -16.87 4.33
CA TYR A 574 0.91 -16.36 5.67
C TYR A 574 -0.32 -17.03 6.27
N ARG A 575 -1.25 -17.55 5.46
CA ARG A 575 -2.48 -18.16 5.98
C ARG A 575 -2.18 -19.46 6.71
N ARG A 576 -2.87 -19.68 7.82
CA ARG A 576 -2.88 -20.87 8.66
C ARG A 576 -4.31 -21.15 9.12
N ASP A 577 -4.50 -22.25 9.84
CA ASP A 577 -5.80 -22.79 10.25
C ASP A 577 -6.65 -21.75 11.00
N HIS A 578 -6.04 -20.88 11.81
CA HIS A 578 -6.75 -19.90 12.63
C HIS A 578 -6.51 -18.44 12.22
N GLY A 579 -5.96 -18.17 11.03
CA GLY A 579 -5.80 -16.79 10.54
C GLY A 579 -4.58 -16.60 9.66
N TYR A 580 -3.89 -15.46 9.83
CA TYR A 580 -2.66 -15.14 9.11
C TYR A 580 -1.53 -14.83 10.08
N LEU A 581 -0.34 -15.36 9.78
CA LEU A 581 0.91 -15.00 10.45
C LEU A 581 1.19 -13.52 10.29
N LEU A 582 1.79 -12.92 11.32
CA LEU A 582 2.25 -11.54 11.25
C LEU A 582 3.42 -11.39 10.27
N GLY A 583 4.33 -12.37 10.21
CA GLY A 583 5.50 -12.42 9.33
C GLY A 583 5.61 -13.73 8.54
N GLN A 584 6.59 -13.84 7.64
CA GLN A 584 6.70 -14.97 6.69
C GLN A 584 7.08 -16.31 7.30
N ARG A 585 7.53 -16.31 8.56
CA ARG A 585 8.04 -17.50 9.23
C ARG A 585 7.29 -17.69 10.52
N GLU A 586 7.00 -18.94 10.80
CA GLU A 586 6.52 -19.34 12.11
C GLU A 586 7.63 -19.13 13.15
N ALA A 587 7.27 -18.54 14.27
CA ALA A 587 8.10 -18.48 15.46
C ALA A 587 8.10 -19.84 16.16
N LEU A 588 9.21 -20.16 16.83
CA LEU A 588 9.37 -21.43 17.56
C LEU A 588 8.42 -21.60 18.75
N GLN A 589 7.87 -20.50 19.28
CA GLN A 589 7.11 -20.51 20.52
C GLN A 589 5.66 -20.09 20.34
N PHE A 590 5.40 -18.97 19.67
CA PHE A 590 4.06 -18.43 19.54
C PHE A 590 3.89 -17.59 18.27
N ASN A 591 2.88 -17.91 17.49
CA ASN A 591 2.54 -17.28 16.23
C ASN A 591 1.28 -16.43 16.37
N SER A 592 1.45 -15.15 16.67
CA SER A 592 0.30 -14.24 16.83
C SER A 592 -0.59 -14.19 15.58
N ALA A 593 -1.90 -14.34 15.76
CA ALA A 593 -2.93 -14.16 14.72
C ALA A 593 -3.15 -12.69 14.28
N GLY A 594 -2.28 -11.77 14.70
CA GLY A 594 -2.36 -10.34 14.36
C GLY A 594 -2.21 -10.03 12.87
N GLY A 595 -1.63 -10.94 12.06
CA GLY A 595 -1.54 -10.77 10.61
C GLY A 595 -2.90 -10.65 9.93
N GLY A 596 -3.91 -11.37 10.43
CA GLY A 596 -5.27 -11.28 9.91
C GLY A 596 -5.89 -9.90 10.13
N LEU A 597 -5.76 -9.36 11.35
CA LEU A 597 -6.25 -8.02 11.68
C LEU A 597 -5.55 -6.93 10.86
N ARG A 598 -4.26 -7.12 10.57
CA ARG A 598 -3.47 -6.19 9.74
C ARG A 598 -3.98 -6.12 8.29
N LEU A 599 -4.55 -7.21 7.75
CA LEU A 599 -5.14 -7.22 6.39
C LEU A 599 -6.53 -6.56 6.32
N CYS A 600 -7.28 -6.51 7.43
CA CYS A 600 -8.67 -6.06 7.44
C CYS A 600 -8.90 -4.67 6.81
N PRO A 601 -8.11 -3.62 7.11
CA PRO A 601 -8.34 -2.30 6.48
C PRO A 601 -8.31 -2.35 4.95
N ALA A 602 -7.35 -3.08 4.38
CA ALA A 602 -7.21 -3.23 2.94
C ALA A 602 -8.37 -4.05 2.34
N LEU A 603 -8.76 -5.15 2.99
CA LEU A 603 -9.87 -6.00 2.55
C LEU A 603 -11.21 -5.25 2.56
N ILE A 604 -11.48 -4.47 3.60
CA ILE A 604 -12.70 -3.66 3.70
C ILE A 604 -12.73 -2.58 2.61
N THR A 605 -11.60 -1.90 2.38
CA THR A 605 -11.50 -0.89 1.30
C THR A 605 -11.73 -1.53 -0.08
N TRP A 606 -11.28 -2.78 -0.29
CA TRP A 606 -11.61 -3.52 -1.51
C TRP A 606 -13.10 -3.85 -1.62
N LEU A 607 -13.79 -4.20 -0.53
CA LEU A 607 -15.24 -4.41 -0.56
C LEU A 607 -15.98 -3.13 -0.97
N GLU A 608 -15.64 -1.99 -0.36
CA GLU A 608 -16.18 -0.68 -0.72
C GLU A 608 -16.03 -0.41 -2.23
N ARG A 609 -14.81 -0.60 -2.75
CA ARG A 609 -14.50 -0.25 -4.14
C ARG A 609 -15.14 -1.18 -5.16
N LEU A 610 -15.30 -2.46 -4.83
CA LEU A 610 -15.94 -3.45 -5.70
C LEU A 610 -17.47 -3.40 -5.65
N ASP A 611 -18.08 -2.83 -4.60
CA ASP A 611 -19.52 -2.58 -4.55
C ASP A 611 -19.87 -1.22 -5.19
N GLY A 612 -19.00 -0.22 -5.02
CA GLY A 612 -19.15 1.11 -5.60
C GLY A 612 -18.97 1.16 -7.13
N SER A 613 -18.21 0.24 -7.74
CA SER A 613 -18.03 0.16 -9.20
C SER A 613 -19.31 -0.24 -9.96
N GLY A 614 -20.33 -0.72 -9.24
CA GLY A 614 -21.64 -1.10 -9.77
C GLY A 614 -22.75 -0.05 -9.64
N ARG A 615 -22.48 1.16 -9.13
CA ARG A 615 -23.47 2.23 -8.94
C ARG A 615 -23.29 3.42 -9.86
#